data_AF-A0AAV5RM61-F1
#
_entry.id   AF-A0AAV5RM61-F1
#
_cell.length_a   1.000
_cell.length_b   1.000
_cell.length_c   1.000
_cell.angle_alpha   90.00
_cell.angle_beta   90.00
_cell.angle_gamma   90.00
#
_symmetry.space_group_name_H-M   'P 1'
#
loop_
_entity.id
_entity.type
_entity.pdbx_description
1 polymer ?
#
loop_
_entity_poly.entity_id
_entity_poly.type
_entity_poly.pdbx_seq_one_letter_code
_entity_poly.pdbx_strand_id
1 'polypeptide(L)'
;MFLKVLALASLVSAETGESSKDTIGVRGVSPGNATFYIPDEDGMFACLAYPDIKISFDRVNDNYCDCPDGSDEPGTSACSNGYFYCAGSGNFLPSRYVDDGVCDYDLCCDGSDEPAGECENRCAEYEQEKENERHKFLQHLDKGRQIRHSYIHEAALRKEALRNKTTELEKEYNELTTKLKNLKVDYARIREEDSDSTADADSLQALGALRKTMNTAQKQYKKLYKELVDALDSYNKINLAMKKMVEEYNPNFNDPAVKECIKEWISIPKLPAVIDYQPFTYDENLFSKIKIMSYDTQQLNQASWFEQLQSMVSEFLGAWVPVSESSQIKNVGSVRAQAVKDVIDDSVIELKEMKKELAIAKKSLKLDSDFWGPDEVGRALEDICLTTTTSEGNDIEVCLFGQARMGNSNSVVSLGTSRGIREEKGHIVIDFVSGDPCVYGISRTLKVVFECGDVHQLNSISEVDACVYVINGTSPLGCAPVAAHELPGSDIHDEL
;
A
#
# COMPACT_ATOMS: atom_id res chain seq x y z
N MET A 1 -45.79 -41.85 24.21
CA MET A 1 -45.52 -43.29 24.14
C MET A 1 -44.03 -43.46 23.86
N PHE A 2 -43.26 -43.72 24.92
CA PHE A 2 -42.40 -44.91 25.09
C PHE A 2 -41.11 -44.85 24.25
N LEU A 3 -39.97 -44.48 24.88
CA LEU A 3 -38.94 -45.38 25.47
C LEU A 3 -37.91 -45.80 24.38
N LYS A 4 -36.57 -45.81 24.48
CA LYS A 4 -35.54 -45.87 25.55
C LYS A 4 -34.22 -45.35 24.90
N VAL A 5 -33.45 -44.46 25.52
CA VAL A 5 -32.17 -44.75 26.25
C VAL A 5 -31.37 -45.95 25.70
N LEU A 6 -30.23 -45.67 25.06
CA LEU A 6 -29.05 -46.54 25.05
C LEU A 6 -27.81 -45.64 24.95
N ALA A 7 -27.21 -45.38 26.10
CA ALA A 7 -25.86 -44.85 26.22
C ALA A 7 -24.88 -45.99 25.94
N LEU A 8 -24.07 -45.88 24.89
CA LEU A 8 -22.93 -46.74 24.65
C LEU A 8 -21.68 -45.99 25.13
N ALA A 9 -21.23 -46.36 26.32
CA ALA A 9 -19.91 -46.02 26.82
C ALA A 9 -18.87 -46.77 25.97
N SER A 10 -18.15 -46.03 25.14
CA SER A 10 -16.91 -46.52 24.53
C SER A 10 -15.83 -46.52 25.60
N LEU A 11 -15.46 -47.73 26.02
CA LEU A 11 -14.32 -48.04 26.87
C LEU A 11 -13.06 -47.44 26.26
N VAL A 12 -12.46 -46.51 26.99
CA VAL A 12 -11.05 -46.13 26.85
C VAL A 12 -10.25 -47.37 27.23
N SER A 13 -9.64 -48.03 26.24
CA SER A 13 -8.52 -48.92 26.50
C SER A 13 -7.39 -48.03 27.01
N ALA A 14 -7.20 -48.01 28.32
CA ALA A 14 -5.93 -47.63 28.90
C ALA A 14 -4.92 -48.66 28.40
N GLU A 15 -4.11 -48.27 27.41
CA GLU A 15 -2.84 -48.93 27.16
C GLU A 15 -2.05 -48.78 28.46
N THR A 16 -2.02 -49.85 29.25
CA THR A 16 -1.04 -50.01 30.30
C THR A 16 0.30 -49.91 29.61
N GLY A 17 0.94 -48.76 29.76
CA GLY A 17 2.31 -48.55 29.35
C GLY A 17 3.13 -49.73 29.82
N GLU A 18 3.69 -50.47 28.87
CA GLU A 18 4.80 -51.34 29.15
C GLU A 18 5.86 -50.46 29.79
N SER A 19 6.09 -50.69 31.09
CA SER A 19 7.23 -50.18 31.81
C SER A 19 8.47 -50.58 31.00
N SER A 20 9.00 -49.62 30.23
CA SER A 20 10.30 -49.71 29.62
C SER A 20 11.27 -50.14 30.71
N LYS A 21 11.97 -51.26 30.48
CA LYS A 21 13.11 -51.65 31.30
C LYS A 21 14.02 -50.42 31.42
N ASP A 22 14.31 -50.00 32.64
CA ASP A 22 15.34 -49.01 32.95
C ASP A 22 16.67 -49.48 32.32
N THR A 23 16.96 -48.99 31.12
CA THR A 23 18.33 -48.87 30.64
C THR A 23 18.98 -47.80 31.51
N ILE A 24 20.06 -48.16 32.20
CA ILE A 24 20.90 -47.21 32.92
C ILE A 24 21.39 -46.18 31.90
N GLY A 25 20.69 -45.05 31.80
CA GLY A 25 21.03 -43.97 30.88
C GLY A 25 22.26 -43.26 31.42
N VAL A 26 23.36 -43.30 30.69
CA VAL A 26 24.54 -42.50 31.00
C VAL A 26 24.18 -41.02 30.77
N ARG A 27 24.41 -40.18 31.79
CA ARG A 27 24.14 -38.74 31.73
C ARG A 27 24.85 -38.13 30.51
N GLY A 28 24.14 -37.27 29.77
CA GLY A 28 24.67 -36.53 28.62
C GLY A 28 24.78 -37.33 27.31
N VAL A 29 24.29 -38.57 27.27
CA VAL A 29 24.27 -39.40 26.06
C VAL A 29 22.92 -39.31 25.34
N SER A 30 22.95 -39.11 24.02
CA SER A 30 21.74 -39.08 23.19
C SER A 30 21.14 -40.48 23.02
N PRO A 31 19.81 -40.60 22.79
CA PRO A 31 19.17 -41.90 22.56
C PRO A 31 19.80 -42.71 21.42
N GLY A 32 20.29 -42.03 20.37
CA GLY A 32 20.97 -42.66 19.24
C GLY A 32 22.35 -43.25 19.59
N ASN A 33 23.01 -42.70 20.61
CA ASN A 33 24.34 -43.16 21.05
C ASN A 33 24.29 -44.09 22.25
N ALA A 34 23.13 -44.26 22.91
CA ALA A 34 22.99 -45.03 24.14
C ALA A 34 23.52 -46.47 24.03
N THR A 35 23.45 -47.09 22.86
CA THR A 35 23.97 -48.46 22.63
C THR A 35 25.48 -48.56 22.69
N PHE A 36 26.21 -47.47 22.47
CA PHE A 36 27.67 -47.45 22.56
C PHE A 36 28.18 -47.31 23.99
N TYR A 37 27.32 -46.89 24.92
CA TYR A 37 27.65 -46.67 26.32
C TYR A 37 27.21 -47.85 27.19
N ILE A 38 27.53 -49.07 26.72
CA ILE A 38 27.28 -50.33 27.43
C ILE A 38 28.64 -51.02 27.60
N PRO A 39 29.03 -51.42 28.83
CA PRO A 39 30.30 -52.10 29.05
C PRO A 39 30.36 -53.46 28.33
N ASP A 40 31.56 -53.87 27.92
CA ASP A 40 31.80 -55.23 27.40
C ASP A 40 31.72 -56.31 28.51
N GLU A 41 31.86 -57.58 28.14
CA GLU A 41 31.79 -58.72 29.09
C GLU A 41 32.80 -58.62 30.23
N ASP A 42 33.90 -57.88 30.02
CA ASP A 42 34.97 -57.64 31.00
C ASP A 42 34.77 -56.34 31.80
N GLY A 43 33.69 -55.59 31.56
CA GLY A 43 33.40 -54.32 32.24
C GLY A 43 34.14 -53.12 31.66
N MET A 44 34.66 -53.22 30.43
CA MET A 44 35.45 -52.17 29.79
C MET A 44 34.61 -51.36 28.79
N PHE A 45 34.95 -50.06 28.67
CA PHE A 45 34.46 -49.14 27.66
C PHE A 45 35.57 -48.88 26.63
N ALA A 46 35.22 -48.86 25.34
CA ALA A 46 36.15 -48.49 24.27
C ALA A 46 35.82 -47.09 23.75
N CYS A 47 36.82 -46.21 23.66
CA CYS A 47 36.61 -44.86 23.15
C CYS A 47 36.02 -44.91 21.72
N LEU A 48 35.02 -44.07 21.42
CA LEU A 48 34.19 -44.24 20.22
C LEU A 48 34.96 -44.07 18.90
N ALA A 49 35.83 -43.07 18.81
CA ALA A 49 36.70 -42.83 17.65
C ALA A 49 38.03 -43.60 17.73
N TYR A 50 38.38 -44.13 18.90
CA TYR A 50 39.65 -44.81 19.18
C TYR A 50 39.43 -46.13 19.92
N PRO A 51 38.85 -47.15 19.27
CA PRO A 51 38.44 -48.40 19.93
C PRO A 51 39.60 -49.24 20.48
N ASP A 52 40.84 -48.94 20.08
CA ASP A 52 42.06 -49.54 20.63
C ASP A 52 42.35 -49.11 22.08
N ILE A 53 41.78 -47.97 22.51
CA ILE A 53 41.88 -47.45 23.87
C ILE A 53 40.67 -47.95 24.65
N LYS A 54 40.91 -48.85 25.60
CA LYS A 54 39.90 -49.38 26.52
C LYS A 54 40.14 -48.90 27.95
N ILE A 55 39.09 -48.41 28.59
CA ILE A 55 39.07 -47.97 29.99
C ILE A 55 38.04 -48.77 30.79
N SER A 56 38.13 -48.77 32.12
CA SER A 56 37.06 -49.35 32.95
C SER A 56 35.78 -48.51 32.78
N PHE A 57 34.61 -49.13 32.70
CA PHE A 57 33.35 -48.39 32.56
C PHE A 57 33.07 -47.44 33.75
N ASP A 58 33.64 -47.72 34.92
CA ASP A 58 33.57 -46.82 36.09
C ASP A 58 34.24 -45.46 35.87
N ARG A 59 35.03 -45.32 34.80
CA ARG A 59 35.68 -44.07 34.41
C ARG A 59 34.84 -43.22 33.46
N VAL A 60 33.69 -43.70 33.02
CA VAL A 60 32.77 -42.90 32.23
C VAL A 60 32.09 -41.89 33.15
N ASN A 61 32.19 -40.60 32.83
CA ASN A 61 31.73 -39.49 33.65
C ASN A 61 32.40 -39.42 35.04
N ASP A 62 33.70 -39.69 35.12
CA ASP A 62 34.49 -39.63 36.36
C ASP A 62 35.18 -38.28 36.60
N ASN A 63 34.87 -37.28 35.77
CA ASN A 63 35.48 -35.95 35.74
C ASN A 63 36.96 -35.96 35.32
N TYR A 64 37.43 -36.99 34.63
CA TYR A 64 38.76 -37.05 34.06
C TYR A 64 38.73 -37.45 32.58
N CYS A 65 39.39 -36.68 31.72
CA CYS A 65 39.41 -36.94 30.29
C CYS A 65 40.46 -38.01 29.93
N ASP A 66 40.05 -39.28 29.93
CA ASP A 66 40.81 -40.47 29.54
C ASP A 66 40.81 -40.71 28.02
N CYS A 67 39.71 -40.43 27.32
CA CYS A 67 39.62 -40.66 25.87
C CYS A 67 40.03 -39.42 25.06
N PRO A 68 40.88 -39.55 24.02
CA PRO A 68 41.29 -38.41 23.18
C PRO A 68 40.15 -37.74 22.41
N ASP A 69 39.05 -38.46 22.15
CA ASP A 69 37.84 -37.96 21.51
C ASP A 69 36.81 -37.40 22.51
N GLY A 70 37.08 -37.50 23.82
CA GLY A 70 36.20 -37.07 24.89
C GLY A 70 34.94 -37.92 25.06
N SER A 71 34.92 -39.12 24.47
CA SER A 71 33.75 -39.99 24.50
C SER A 71 33.45 -40.61 25.87
N ASP A 72 34.41 -40.60 26.78
CA ASP A 72 34.29 -41.04 28.17
C ASP A 72 33.56 -40.05 29.08
N GLU A 73 33.52 -38.76 28.72
CA GLU A 73 32.91 -37.70 29.54
C GLU A 73 31.70 -37.03 28.84
N PRO A 74 30.66 -37.77 28.40
CA PRO A 74 29.47 -37.18 27.78
C PRO A 74 28.63 -36.35 28.78
N GLY A 75 28.78 -36.62 30.06
CA GLY A 75 27.98 -36.08 31.16
C GLY A 75 28.73 -35.14 32.09
N THR A 76 29.97 -34.72 31.78
CA THR A 76 30.74 -33.78 32.59
C THR A 76 31.49 -32.75 31.72
N SER A 77 32.11 -31.75 32.35
CA SER A 77 32.93 -30.73 31.70
C SER A 77 34.42 -31.08 31.53
N ALA A 78 34.84 -32.31 31.84
CA ALA A 78 36.26 -32.67 31.91
C ALA A 78 36.99 -32.67 30.56
N CYS A 79 36.29 -33.01 29.47
CA CYS A 79 36.85 -32.98 28.12
C CYS A 79 36.43 -31.71 27.36
N SER A 80 37.38 -30.86 26.97
CA SER A 80 37.09 -29.57 26.30
C SER A 80 36.47 -29.68 24.89
N ASN A 81 36.54 -30.85 24.28
CA ASN A 81 35.93 -31.23 23.00
C ASN A 81 34.64 -32.04 23.14
N GLY A 82 34.16 -32.27 24.37
CA GLY A 82 32.95 -33.03 24.65
C GLY A 82 31.66 -32.26 24.36
N TYR A 83 30.59 -33.00 24.13
CA TYR A 83 29.22 -32.48 24.00
C TYR A 83 28.29 -33.26 24.91
N PHE A 84 27.42 -32.53 25.58
CA PHE A 84 26.38 -33.04 26.47
C PHE A 84 25.02 -33.02 25.78
N TYR A 85 24.27 -34.10 25.84
CA TYR A 85 22.92 -34.17 25.32
C TYR A 85 21.87 -33.86 26.39
N CYS A 86 21.09 -32.80 26.19
CA CYS A 86 19.95 -32.45 27.04
C CYS A 86 18.69 -33.14 26.52
N ALA A 87 18.09 -34.02 27.33
CA ALA A 87 16.99 -34.88 26.88
C ALA A 87 15.69 -34.10 26.65
N GLY A 88 15.41 -33.09 27.47
CA GLY A 88 14.21 -32.28 27.37
C GLY A 88 14.18 -31.36 26.15
N SER A 89 15.33 -30.83 25.72
CA SER A 89 15.42 -29.97 24.54
C SER A 89 15.82 -30.71 23.27
N GLY A 90 16.44 -31.88 23.38
CA GLY A 90 17.01 -32.62 22.25
C GLY A 90 18.26 -31.99 21.63
N ASN A 91 18.85 -31.00 22.30
CA ASN A 91 20.01 -30.26 21.82
C ASN A 91 21.32 -30.79 22.42
N PHE A 92 22.42 -30.52 21.72
CA PHE A 92 23.78 -30.73 22.24
C PHE A 92 24.34 -29.42 22.79
N LEU A 93 24.88 -29.50 24.01
CA LEU A 93 25.52 -28.42 24.72
C LEU A 93 27.03 -28.68 24.79
N PRO A 94 27.90 -27.69 24.50
CA PRO A 94 29.34 -27.87 24.69
C PRO A 94 29.68 -28.17 26.16
N SER A 95 30.60 -29.10 26.41
CA SER A 95 30.95 -29.56 27.78
C SER A 95 31.33 -28.44 28.76
N ARG A 96 31.82 -27.29 28.28
CA ARG A 96 32.17 -26.12 29.11
C ARG A 96 31.00 -25.50 29.89
N TYR A 97 29.77 -25.81 29.48
CA TYR A 97 28.52 -25.33 30.04
C TYR A 97 27.87 -26.39 30.96
N VAL A 98 28.58 -27.48 31.24
CA VAL A 98 28.08 -28.56 32.12
C VAL A 98 28.70 -28.39 33.49
N ASP A 99 27.85 -28.33 34.52
CA ASP A 99 28.23 -28.13 35.91
C ASP A 99 29.12 -26.88 36.11
N ASP A 100 28.81 -25.80 35.39
CA ASP A 100 29.51 -24.51 35.47
C ASP A 100 28.85 -23.52 36.47
N GLY A 101 27.72 -23.91 37.04
CA GLY A 101 26.94 -23.16 38.03
C GLY A 101 25.93 -22.19 37.41
N VAL A 102 25.68 -22.27 36.11
CA VAL A 102 24.71 -21.43 35.37
C VAL A 102 23.71 -22.33 34.65
N CYS A 103 22.42 -22.16 34.92
CA CYS A 103 21.38 -22.89 34.20
C CYS A 103 21.22 -22.36 32.75
N ASP A 104 21.61 -23.13 31.76
CA ASP A 104 21.58 -22.77 30.33
C ASP A 104 20.23 -23.10 29.65
N TYR A 105 19.14 -22.53 30.15
CA TYR A 105 17.77 -22.86 29.71
C TYR A 105 17.48 -22.66 28.21
N ASP A 106 18.21 -21.77 27.52
CA ASP A 106 18.04 -21.52 26.08
C ASP A 106 18.44 -22.74 25.23
N LEU A 107 19.34 -23.59 25.74
CA LEU A 107 19.82 -24.80 25.07
C LEU A 107 19.40 -26.08 25.82
N CYS A 108 19.34 -26.03 27.15
CA CYS A 108 19.06 -27.13 28.07
C CYS A 108 17.89 -26.80 29.00
N CYS A 109 16.67 -26.74 28.43
CA CYS A 109 15.48 -26.31 29.17
C CYS A 109 15.11 -27.21 30.37
N ASP A 110 15.63 -28.45 30.43
CA ASP A 110 15.33 -29.40 31.50
C ASP A 110 16.21 -29.20 32.74
N GLY A 111 17.23 -28.32 32.65
CA GLY A 111 18.18 -28.06 33.73
C GLY A 111 19.15 -29.21 33.99
N SER A 112 19.31 -30.12 33.02
CA SER A 112 20.16 -31.31 33.17
C SER A 112 21.66 -31.02 32.99
N ASP A 113 22.00 -29.83 32.52
CA ASP A 113 23.33 -29.22 32.45
C ASP A 113 23.96 -29.08 33.84
N GLU A 114 23.16 -28.87 34.88
CA GLU A 114 23.61 -28.70 36.25
C GLU A 114 23.25 -29.89 37.16
N PRO A 115 23.87 -29.99 38.36
CA PRO A 115 23.54 -31.03 39.32
C PRO A 115 22.07 -31.02 39.75
N ALA A 116 21.55 -32.20 40.06
CA ALA A 116 20.14 -32.38 40.42
C ALA A 116 19.72 -31.50 41.61
N GLY A 117 18.79 -30.56 41.37
CA GLY A 117 18.23 -29.66 42.39
C GLY A 117 18.72 -28.21 42.30
N GLU A 118 19.71 -27.91 41.47
CA GLU A 118 20.19 -26.54 41.24
C GLU A 118 19.35 -25.79 40.19
N CYS A 119 18.91 -26.48 39.14
CA CYS A 119 18.08 -25.93 38.06
C CYS A 119 16.68 -26.58 38.00
N GLU A 120 15.68 -25.77 37.65
CA GLU A 120 14.28 -26.19 37.50
C GLU A 120 14.00 -26.63 36.06
N ASN A 121 13.19 -27.65 35.85
CA ASN A 121 12.79 -28.01 34.48
C ASN A 121 11.75 -26.99 33.94
N ARG A 122 12.13 -26.25 32.90
CA ARG A 122 11.31 -25.23 32.23
C ARG A 122 10.89 -25.61 30.82
N CYS A 123 11.15 -26.84 30.35
CA CYS A 123 10.84 -27.24 28.97
C CYS A 123 9.37 -27.03 28.60
N ALA A 124 8.43 -27.31 29.52
CA ALA A 124 7.01 -27.09 29.27
C ALA A 124 6.66 -25.61 29.02
N GLU A 125 7.34 -24.68 29.69
CA GLU A 125 7.14 -23.24 29.49
C GLU A 125 7.68 -22.80 28.12
N TYR A 126 8.88 -23.24 27.75
CA TYR A 126 9.48 -22.96 26.44
C TYR A 126 8.68 -23.58 25.28
N GLU A 127 8.15 -24.80 25.44
CA GLU A 127 7.26 -25.42 24.46
C GLU A 127 5.97 -24.62 24.28
N GLN A 128 5.38 -24.16 25.39
CA GLN A 128 4.18 -23.34 25.36
C GLN A 128 4.46 -21.97 24.72
N GLU A 129 5.60 -21.36 24.99
CA GLU A 129 6.02 -20.12 24.35
C GLU A 129 6.19 -20.30 22.84
N LYS A 130 6.90 -21.34 22.41
CA LYS A 130 7.09 -21.66 20.99
C LYS A 130 5.76 -21.93 20.28
N GLU A 131 4.83 -22.63 20.92
CA GLU A 131 3.49 -22.86 20.35
C GLU A 131 2.67 -21.56 20.30
N ASN A 132 2.78 -20.69 21.32
CA ASN A 132 2.15 -19.37 21.31
C ASN A 132 2.72 -18.48 20.20
N GLU A 133 4.04 -18.47 19.99
CA GLU A 133 4.70 -17.75 18.90
C GLU A 133 4.27 -18.28 17.54
N ARG A 134 4.25 -19.60 17.37
CA ARG A 134 3.75 -20.25 16.16
C ARG A 134 2.30 -19.86 15.88
N HIS A 135 1.45 -19.88 16.90
CA HIS A 135 0.06 -19.50 16.76
C HIS A 135 -0.10 -18.02 16.40
N LYS A 136 0.67 -17.12 17.04
CA LYS A 136 0.72 -15.69 16.66
C LYS A 136 1.16 -15.53 15.20
N PHE A 137 2.21 -16.22 14.79
CA PHE A 137 2.72 -16.18 13.42
C PHE A 137 1.65 -16.62 12.41
N LEU A 138 0.99 -17.77 12.66
CA LEU A 138 -0.11 -18.25 11.80
C LEU A 138 -1.29 -17.28 11.75
N GLN A 139 -1.62 -16.62 12.86
CA GLN A 139 -2.65 -15.58 12.88
C GLN A 139 -2.27 -14.37 12.03
N HIS A 140 -1.02 -13.90 12.10
CA HIS A 140 -0.53 -12.80 11.25
C HIS A 140 -0.57 -13.18 9.77
N LEU A 141 -0.17 -14.40 9.41
CA LEU A 141 -0.28 -14.90 8.03
C LEU A 141 -1.73 -14.91 7.54
N ASP A 142 -2.67 -15.41 8.36
CA ASP A 142 -4.07 -15.48 7.96
C ASP A 142 -4.70 -14.09 7.77
N LYS A 143 -4.42 -13.16 8.69
CA LYS A 143 -4.81 -11.76 8.55
C LYS A 143 -4.25 -11.13 7.28
N GLY A 144 -2.97 -11.36 6.98
CA GLY A 144 -2.34 -10.88 5.75
C GLY A 144 -3.06 -11.41 4.50
N ARG A 145 -3.43 -12.70 4.47
CA ARG A 145 -4.22 -13.29 3.38
C ARG A 145 -5.61 -12.67 3.25
N GLN A 146 -6.31 -12.45 4.37
CA GLN A 146 -7.63 -11.81 4.37
C GLN A 146 -7.55 -10.37 3.81
N ILE A 147 -6.55 -9.59 4.23
CA ILE A 147 -6.32 -8.23 3.73
C ILE A 147 -5.98 -8.27 2.23
N ARG A 148 -5.11 -9.19 1.79
CA ARG A 148 -4.81 -9.38 0.36
C ARG A 148 -6.09 -9.65 -0.44
N HIS A 149 -6.97 -10.51 0.08
CA HIS A 149 -8.25 -10.81 -0.58
C HIS A 149 -9.12 -9.55 -0.76
N SER A 150 -9.14 -8.67 0.24
CA SER A 150 -9.84 -7.38 0.13
C SER A 150 -9.26 -6.48 -0.98
N TYR A 151 -7.93 -6.48 -1.14
CA TYR A 151 -7.26 -5.74 -2.21
C TYR A 151 -7.56 -6.29 -3.60
N ILE A 152 -7.72 -7.60 -3.76
CA ILE A 152 -8.14 -8.18 -5.06
C ILE A 152 -9.51 -7.64 -5.45
N HIS A 153 -10.45 -7.61 -4.49
CA HIS A 153 -11.79 -7.08 -4.73
C HIS A 153 -11.76 -5.59 -5.08
N GLU A 154 -10.99 -4.79 -4.32
CA GLU A 154 -10.82 -3.36 -4.60
C GLU A 154 -10.14 -3.11 -5.95
N ALA A 155 -9.13 -3.90 -6.33
CA ALA A 155 -8.46 -3.80 -7.62
C ALA A 155 -9.43 -4.02 -8.79
N ALA A 156 -10.32 -5.00 -8.68
CA ALA A 156 -11.36 -5.26 -9.68
C ALA A 156 -12.32 -4.06 -9.82
N LEU A 157 -12.78 -3.50 -8.69
CA LEU A 157 -13.65 -2.32 -8.68
C LEU A 157 -12.97 -1.09 -9.29
N ARG A 158 -11.72 -0.81 -8.92
CA ARG A 158 -10.94 0.31 -9.48
C ARG A 158 -10.76 0.16 -11.00
N LYS A 159 -10.49 -1.05 -11.48
CA LYS A 159 -10.38 -1.34 -12.91
C LYS A 159 -11.70 -1.08 -13.65
N GLU A 160 -12.82 -1.50 -13.09
CA GLU A 160 -14.14 -1.25 -13.66
C GLU A 160 -14.50 0.24 -13.68
N ALA A 161 -14.25 0.95 -12.58
CA ALA A 161 -14.45 2.40 -12.51
C ALA A 161 -13.61 3.15 -13.56
N LEU A 162 -12.34 2.76 -13.74
CA LEU A 162 -11.47 3.33 -14.76
C LEU A 162 -11.98 3.04 -16.18
N ARG A 163 -12.51 1.84 -16.44
CA ARG A 163 -13.13 1.50 -17.73
C ARG A 163 -14.33 2.41 -18.01
N ASN A 164 -15.26 2.53 -17.05
CA ASN A 164 -16.45 3.36 -17.22
C ASN A 164 -16.08 4.82 -17.49
N LYS A 165 -15.17 5.39 -16.69
CA LYS A 165 -14.65 6.75 -16.90
C LYS A 165 -13.99 6.92 -18.26
N THR A 166 -13.23 5.93 -18.73
CA THR A 166 -12.60 5.98 -20.06
C THR A 166 -13.64 5.99 -21.18
N THR A 167 -14.71 5.18 -21.07
CA THR A 167 -15.79 5.16 -22.06
C THR A 167 -16.59 6.46 -22.09
N GLU A 168 -16.81 7.08 -20.93
CA GLU A 168 -17.48 8.38 -20.82
C GLU A 168 -16.63 9.50 -21.45
N LEU A 169 -15.35 9.58 -21.09
CA LEU A 169 -14.40 10.53 -21.69
C LEU A 169 -14.26 10.35 -23.21
N GLU A 170 -14.29 9.11 -23.71
CA GLU A 170 -14.29 8.83 -25.15
C GLU A 170 -15.53 9.38 -25.85
N LYS A 171 -16.70 9.24 -25.23
CA LYS A 171 -17.95 9.77 -25.76
C LYS A 171 -17.91 11.29 -25.83
N GLU A 172 -17.52 11.96 -24.74
CA GLU A 172 -17.39 13.42 -24.68
C GLU A 172 -16.37 13.95 -25.69
N TYR A 173 -15.22 13.28 -25.83
CA TYR A 173 -14.20 13.61 -26.80
C TYR A 173 -14.74 13.55 -28.24
N ASN A 174 -15.48 12.49 -28.60
CA ASN A 174 -16.05 12.32 -29.93
C ASN A 174 -17.16 13.34 -30.23
N GLU A 175 -18.01 13.64 -29.25
CA GLU A 175 -19.05 14.66 -29.36
C GLU A 175 -18.44 16.06 -29.57
N LEU A 176 -17.45 16.44 -28.76
CA LEU A 176 -16.78 17.73 -28.90
C LEU A 176 -16.01 17.82 -30.22
N THR A 177 -15.37 16.73 -30.66
CA THR A 177 -14.69 16.67 -31.96
C THR A 177 -15.64 16.92 -33.12
N THR A 178 -16.85 16.33 -33.07
CA THR A 178 -17.89 16.52 -34.08
C THR A 178 -18.41 17.96 -34.08
N LYS A 179 -18.70 18.51 -32.89
CA LYS A 179 -19.11 19.92 -32.72
C LYS A 179 -18.06 20.87 -33.30
N LEU A 180 -16.77 20.65 -33.00
CA LEU A 180 -15.68 21.50 -33.47
C LEU A 180 -15.50 21.44 -34.98
N LYS A 181 -15.70 20.27 -35.60
CA LYS A 181 -15.73 20.12 -37.06
C LYS A 181 -16.84 20.97 -37.69
N ASN A 182 -18.05 20.94 -37.12
CA ASN A 182 -19.17 21.74 -37.60
C ASN A 182 -18.90 23.25 -37.41
N LEU A 183 -18.43 23.67 -36.23
CA LEU A 183 -18.06 25.07 -35.97
C LEU A 183 -16.99 25.60 -36.94
N LYS A 184 -16.02 24.76 -37.33
CA LYS A 184 -15.00 25.15 -38.33
C LYS A 184 -15.59 25.39 -39.72
N VAL A 185 -16.59 24.61 -40.12
CA VAL A 185 -17.32 24.81 -41.38
C VAL A 185 -18.15 26.09 -41.30
N ASP A 186 -18.86 26.31 -40.20
CA ASP A 186 -19.63 27.53 -39.97
C ASP A 186 -18.73 28.78 -39.96
N TYR A 187 -17.55 28.70 -39.34
CA TYR A 187 -16.55 29.76 -39.35
C TYR A 187 -16.07 30.10 -40.77
N ALA A 188 -15.83 29.09 -41.61
CA ALA A 188 -15.43 29.32 -42.99
C ALA A 188 -16.52 30.05 -43.79
N ARG A 189 -17.79 29.62 -43.62
CA ARG A 189 -18.95 30.27 -44.25
C ARG A 189 -19.12 31.73 -43.79
N ILE A 190 -19.07 31.97 -42.48
CA ILE A 190 -19.21 33.33 -41.90
C ILE A 190 -18.06 34.24 -42.37
N ARG A 191 -16.84 33.71 -42.49
CA ARG A 191 -15.68 34.49 -42.95
C ARG A 191 -15.80 34.92 -44.41
N GLU A 192 -16.39 34.09 -45.27
CA GLU A 192 -16.66 34.45 -46.67
C GLU A 192 -17.77 35.51 -46.76
N GLU A 193 -18.84 35.37 -45.97
CA GLU A 193 -19.95 36.34 -45.85
C GLU A 193 -19.48 37.71 -45.33
N ASP A 194 -18.54 37.74 -44.38
CA ASP A 194 -18.03 38.99 -43.78
C ASP A 194 -17.06 39.76 -44.69
N SER A 195 -16.55 39.15 -45.77
CA SER A 195 -15.55 39.75 -46.67
C SER A 195 -16.05 40.95 -47.49
N ASP A 196 -17.36 41.17 -47.54
CA ASP A 196 -18.03 42.26 -48.27
C ASP A 196 -18.34 43.50 -47.41
N SER A 197 -18.01 43.48 -46.11
CA SER A 197 -18.31 44.58 -45.18
C SER A 197 -17.04 45.23 -44.61
N THR A 198 -16.79 46.49 -44.95
CA THR A 198 -15.68 47.28 -44.38
C THR A 198 -15.99 47.64 -42.93
N ALA A 199 -15.39 46.91 -42.00
CA ALA A 199 -15.53 47.17 -40.57
C ALA A 199 -14.47 48.17 -40.05
N ASP A 200 -14.90 49.03 -39.13
CA ASP A 200 -14.05 50.00 -38.45
C ASP A 200 -13.17 49.30 -37.39
N ALA A 201 -11.85 49.46 -37.48
CA ALA A 201 -10.87 48.67 -36.72
C ALA A 201 -10.92 48.91 -35.20
N ASP A 202 -11.37 50.09 -34.76
CA ASP A 202 -11.45 50.47 -33.34
C ASP A 202 -12.60 49.75 -32.60
N SER A 203 -13.74 49.55 -33.27
CA SER A 203 -14.90 48.83 -32.70
C SER A 203 -14.61 47.32 -32.48
N LEU A 204 -13.78 46.74 -33.34
CA LEU A 204 -13.30 45.35 -33.25
C LEU A 204 -12.39 45.13 -32.05
N GLN A 205 -11.52 46.09 -31.75
CA GLN A 205 -10.59 46.01 -30.62
C GLN A 205 -11.31 46.13 -29.28
N ALA A 206 -12.34 46.99 -29.19
CA ALA A 206 -13.17 47.14 -27.99
C ALA A 206 -14.00 45.89 -27.67
N LEU A 207 -14.63 45.26 -28.68
CA LEU A 207 -15.41 44.03 -28.48
C LEU A 207 -14.53 42.82 -28.17
N GLY A 208 -13.35 42.73 -28.80
CA GLY A 208 -12.35 41.71 -28.47
C GLY A 208 -11.82 41.84 -27.03
N ALA A 209 -11.63 43.07 -26.54
CA ALA A 209 -11.27 43.34 -25.16
C ALA A 209 -12.40 42.93 -24.19
N LEU A 210 -13.64 43.32 -24.46
CA LEU A 210 -14.81 42.96 -23.63
C LEU A 210 -14.97 41.45 -23.51
N ARG A 211 -14.85 40.71 -24.63
CA ARG A 211 -14.92 39.25 -24.65
C ARG A 211 -13.82 38.60 -23.81
N LYS A 212 -12.58 39.07 -23.94
CA LYS A 212 -11.46 38.56 -23.13
C LYS A 212 -11.70 38.77 -21.65
N THR A 213 -12.22 39.93 -21.26
CA THR A 213 -12.59 40.24 -19.88
C THR A 213 -13.71 39.32 -19.39
N MET A 214 -14.75 39.10 -20.20
CA MET A 214 -15.84 38.16 -19.87
C MET A 214 -15.38 36.71 -19.74
N ASN A 215 -14.54 36.21 -20.65
CA ASN A 215 -13.99 34.87 -20.58
C ASN A 215 -13.10 34.70 -19.35
N THR A 216 -12.35 35.74 -18.98
CA THR A 216 -11.50 35.74 -17.77
C THR A 216 -12.36 35.70 -16.51
N ALA A 217 -13.40 36.53 -16.44
CA ALA A 217 -14.36 36.53 -15.35
C ALA A 217 -15.10 35.18 -15.23
N GLN A 218 -15.48 34.56 -16.35
CA GLN A 218 -16.09 33.24 -16.37
C GLN A 218 -15.15 32.14 -15.85
N LYS A 219 -13.87 32.17 -16.26
CA LYS A 219 -12.84 31.23 -15.76
C LYS A 219 -12.62 31.40 -14.26
N GLN A 220 -12.53 32.64 -13.78
CA GLN A 220 -12.40 32.94 -12.35
C GLN A 220 -13.62 32.46 -11.55
N TYR A 221 -14.83 32.69 -12.06
CA TYR A 221 -16.05 32.21 -11.44
C TYR A 221 -16.13 30.68 -11.40
N LYS A 222 -15.85 29.98 -12.50
CA LYS A 222 -15.81 28.50 -12.53
C LYS A 222 -14.81 27.94 -11.52
N LYS A 223 -13.64 28.59 -11.40
CA LYS A 223 -12.63 28.23 -10.40
C LYS A 223 -13.16 28.42 -8.98
N LEU A 224 -13.70 29.60 -8.67
CA LEU A 224 -14.26 29.90 -7.35
C LEU A 224 -15.43 28.97 -6.98
N TYR A 225 -16.27 28.63 -7.95
CA TYR A 225 -17.37 27.67 -7.77
C TYR A 225 -16.84 26.27 -7.47
N LYS A 226 -15.82 25.80 -8.20
CA LYS A 226 -15.19 24.50 -7.91
C LYS A 226 -14.59 24.49 -6.50
N GLU A 227 -13.85 25.53 -6.12
CA GLU A 227 -13.29 25.67 -4.77
C GLU A 227 -14.39 25.67 -3.69
N LEU A 228 -15.53 26.30 -3.95
CA LEU A 228 -16.69 26.29 -3.06
C LEU A 228 -17.31 24.89 -2.92
N VAL A 229 -17.47 24.15 -4.02
CA VAL A 229 -18.00 22.77 -4.02
C VAL A 229 -17.05 21.82 -3.31
N ASP A 230 -15.74 21.91 -3.58
CA ASP A 230 -14.72 21.09 -2.92
C ASP A 230 -14.65 21.38 -1.40
N ALA A 231 -14.79 22.64 -1.01
CA ALA A 231 -14.88 23.04 0.40
C ALA A 231 -16.16 22.49 1.07
N LEU A 232 -17.28 22.48 0.35
CA LEU A 232 -18.55 21.94 0.85
C LEU A 232 -18.49 20.42 1.02
N ASP A 233 -17.89 19.69 0.08
CA ASP A 233 -17.67 18.24 0.20
C ASP A 233 -16.75 17.92 1.39
N SER A 234 -15.67 18.68 1.55
CA SER A 234 -14.76 18.55 2.69
C SER A 234 -15.48 18.78 4.03
N TYR A 235 -16.34 19.80 4.10
CA TYR A 235 -17.18 20.06 5.27
C TYR A 235 -18.13 18.89 5.58
N ASN A 236 -18.77 18.31 4.56
CA ASN A 236 -19.67 17.18 4.73
C ASN A 236 -18.94 15.92 5.22
N LYS A 237 -17.74 15.65 4.70
CA LYS A 237 -16.89 14.54 5.15
C LYS A 237 -16.45 14.71 6.61
N ILE A 238 -16.00 15.90 7.00
CA ILE A 238 -15.64 16.22 8.39
C ILE A 238 -16.85 16.03 9.30
N ASN A 239 -18.03 16.53 8.92
CA ASN A 239 -19.24 16.34 9.71
C ASN A 239 -19.66 14.88 9.86
N LEU A 240 -19.51 14.07 8.82
CA LEU A 240 -19.79 12.65 8.88
C LEU A 240 -18.81 11.93 9.81
N ALA A 241 -17.51 12.24 9.70
CA ALA A 241 -16.48 11.69 10.58
C ALA A 241 -16.71 12.07 12.05
N MET A 242 -16.99 13.35 12.33
CA MET A 242 -17.30 13.83 13.67
C MET A 242 -18.59 13.22 14.21
N LYS A 243 -19.61 13.02 13.38
CA LYS A 243 -20.84 12.32 13.76
C LYS A 243 -20.55 10.87 14.17
N LYS A 244 -19.74 10.13 13.40
CA LYS A 244 -19.31 8.77 13.76
C LYS A 244 -18.53 8.77 15.07
N MET A 245 -17.60 9.72 15.26
CA MET A 245 -16.87 9.84 16.52
C MET A 245 -17.80 10.05 17.71
N VAL A 246 -18.88 10.83 17.56
CA VAL A 246 -19.87 11.03 18.64
C VAL A 246 -20.71 9.77 18.89
N GLU A 247 -21.16 9.08 17.84
CA GLU A 247 -22.04 7.89 17.95
C GLU A 247 -21.29 6.66 18.46
N GLU A 248 -20.02 6.49 18.09
CA GLU A 248 -19.19 5.33 18.43
C GLU A 248 -18.24 5.60 19.61
N TYR A 249 -18.31 6.79 20.24
CA TYR A 249 -17.45 7.14 21.37
C TYR A 249 -17.66 6.20 22.56
N ASN A 250 -16.60 5.47 22.93
CA ASN A 250 -16.59 4.59 24.09
C ASN A 250 -16.50 5.41 25.40
N PRO A 251 -17.54 5.41 26.26
CA PRO A 251 -17.55 6.21 27.48
C PRO A 251 -16.48 5.83 28.50
N ASN A 252 -15.86 4.66 28.37
CA ASN A 252 -14.80 4.20 29.28
C ASN A 252 -13.46 4.92 29.01
N PHE A 253 -13.23 5.44 27.80
CA PHE A 253 -12.04 6.21 27.45
C PHE A 253 -12.29 7.70 27.66
N ASN A 254 -12.07 8.15 28.90
CA ASN A 254 -12.36 9.50 29.38
C ASN A 254 -11.36 10.57 28.88
N ASP A 255 -10.97 10.52 27.61
CA ASP A 255 -10.00 11.44 27.01
C ASP A 255 -10.52 12.89 27.00
N PRO A 256 -9.82 13.83 27.68
CA PRO A 256 -10.25 15.23 27.76
C PRO A 256 -10.25 15.96 26.41
N ALA A 257 -9.29 15.67 25.53
CA ALA A 257 -9.13 16.33 24.24
C ALA A 257 -10.27 15.91 23.29
N VAL A 258 -10.62 14.62 23.28
CA VAL A 258 -11.75 14.13 22.47
C VAL A 258 -13.08 14.77 22.92
N LYS A 259 -13.29 14.91 24.23
CA LYS A 259 -14.48 15.58 24.77
C LYS A 259 -14.54 17.06 24.44
N GLU A 260 -13.40 17.74 24.50
CA GLU A 260 -13.29 19.14 24.13
C GLU A 260 -13.60 19.33 22.64
N CYS A 261 -13.00 18.53 21.76
CA CYS A 261 -13.29 18.56 20.32
C CYS A 261 -14.76 18.25 19.99
N ILE A 262 -15.38 17.27 20.65
CA ILE A 262 -16.81 16.98 20.47
C ILE A 262 -17.67 18.16 20.92
N LYS A 263 -17.35 18.76 22.07
CA LYS A 263 -18.08 19.91 22.61
C LYS A 263 -17.97 21.13 21.70
N GLU A 264 -16.77 21.41 21.17
CA GLU A 264 -16.54 22.45 20.19
C GLU A 264 -17.34 22.19 18.91
N TRP A 265 -17.27 20.98 18.36
CA TRP A 265 -18.01 20.64 17.14
C TRP A 265 -19.54 20.78 17.28
N ILE A 266 -20.10 20.37 18.44
CA ILE A 266 -21.53 20.55 18.72
C ILE A 266 -21.90 22.04 18.79
N SER A 267 -20.98 22.90 19.23
CA SER A 267 -21.21 24.35 19.33
C SER A 267 -21.16 25.08 17.98
N ILE A 268 -20.54 24.48 16.95
CA ILE A 268 -20.46 25.07 15.62
C ILE A 268 -21.86 25.05 14.97
N PRO A 269 -22.38 26.19 14.49
CA PRO A 269 -23.62 26.23 13.73
C PRO A 269 -23.52 25.33 12.49
N LYS A 270 -24.36 24.29 12.44
CA LYS A 270 -24.39 23.37 11.31
C LYS A 270 -25.10 24.04 10.14
N LEU A 271 -24.51 23.97 8.95
CA LEU A 271 -25.21 24.33 7.73
C LEU A 271 -26.45 23.40 7.60
N PRO A 272 -27.60 23.92 7.16
CA PRO A 272 -28.80 23.09 7.01
C PRO A 272 -28.50 21.91 6.06
N ALA A 273 -28.97 20.71 6.45
CA ALA A 273 -28.64 19.43 5.81
C ALA A 273 -29.03 19.33 4.33
N VAL A 274 -29.84 20.27 3.86
CA VAL A 274 -30.15 20.49 2.46
C VAL A 274 -30.20 22.00 2.29
N ILE A 275 -29.06 22.60 1.96
CA ILE A 275 -29.16 23.78 1.13
C ILE A 275 -29.52 23.23 -0.24
N ASP A 276 -30.82 23.19 -0.54
CA ASP A 276 -31.30 23.13 -1.92
C ASP A 276 -30.94 24.50 -2.50
N TYR A 277 -29.63 24.71 -2.69
CA TYR A 277 -29.14 25.72 -3.57
C TYR A 277 -29.53 25.15 -4.92
N GLN A 278 -30.79 25.41 -5.30
CA GLN A 278 -31.12 25.62 -6.69
C GLN A 278 -29.97 26.50 -7.16
N PRO A 279 -29.02 25.98 -7.97
CA PRO A 279 -28.05 26.87 -8.58
C PRO A 279 -28.90 28.00 -9.09
N PHE A 280 -28.67 29.25 -8.64
CA PHE A 280 -29.43 30.40 -9.15
C PHE A 280 -29.50 30.13 -10.62
N THR A 281 -30.69 29.75 -11.11
CA THR A 281 -30.75 29.07 -12.40
C THR A 281 -30.33 30.19 -13.29
N TYR A 282 -29.04 30.13 -13.66
CA TYR A 282 -28.49 30.72 -14.82
C TYR A 282 -29.62 30.47 -15.77
N ASP A 283 -30.20 31.55 -16.27
CA ASP A 283 -30.97 31.39 -17.47
C ASP A 283 -29.90 30.88 -18.44
N GLU A 284 -29.72 29.55 -18.48
CA GLU A 284 -29.07 28.86 -19.57
C GLU A 284 -29.80 29.38 -20.78
N ASN A 285 -31.10 29.68 -20.71
CA ASN A 285 -31.80 30.43 -21.72
C ASN A 285 -31.24 31.84 -22.01
N LEU A 286 -30.55 32.61 -21.15
CA LEU A 286 -29.95 33.91 -21.55
C LEU A 286 -28.60 33.71 -22.23
N PHE A 287 -27.70 32.90 -21.66
CA PHE A 287 -26.40 32.64 -22.29
C PHE A 287 -26.50 31.66 -23.44
N SER A 288 -27.42 30.69 -23.38
CA SER A 288 -27.86 29.88 -24.52
C SER A 288 -28.77 30.66 -25.46
N LYS A 289 -29.57 31.66 -25.08
CA LYS A 289 -30.11 32.61 -26.08
C LYS A 289 -28.97 33.38 -26.71
N ILE A 290 -27.95 33.83 -25.98
CA ILE A 290 -26.75 34.44 -26.59
C ILE A 290 -25.97 33.39 -27.44
N LYS A 291 -25.96 32.11 -27.03
CA LYS A 291 -25.38 30.95 -27.72
C LYS A 291 -26.30 30.33 -28.79
N ILE A 292 -27.55 30.77 -28.94
CA ILE A 292 -28.56 30.28 -29.91
C ILE A 292 -28.81 31.41 -30.90
N MET A 293 -28.84 32.67 -30.45
CA MET A 293 -28.84 33.90 -31.26
C MET A 293 -27.48 34.15 -31.93
N SER A 294 -26.38 33.58 -31.42
CA SER A 294 -25.12 33.45 -32.19
C SER A 294 -25.15 32.34 -33.24
N TYR A 295 -26.10 31.39 -33.12
CA TYR A 295 -26.26 30.25 -34.02
C TYR A 295 -27.37 30.45 -35.07
N ASP A 296 -28.36 31.33 -34.85
CA ASP A 296 -29.41 31.65 -35.82
C ASP A 296 -29.15 33.00 -36.52
N THR A 297 -28.70 32.92 -37.76
CA THR A 297 -28.44 34.06 -38.66
C THR A 297 -29.69 34.89 -38.97
N GLN A 298 -30.92 34.35 -38.85
CA GLN A 298 -32.13 35.05 -39.30
C GLN A 298 -32.65 36.12 -38.34
N GLN A 299 -32.42 36.01 -37.02
CA GLN A 299 -32.93 36.98 -36.04
C GLN A 299 -32.06 38.23 -35.88
N LEU A 300 -30.84 38.23 -36.41
CA LEU A 300 -29.88 39.35 -36.28
C LEU A 300 -30.26 40.60 -37.12
N ASN A 301 -31.28 40.51 -38.00
CA ASN A 301 -31.66 41.58 -38.91
C ASN A 301 -32.59 42.66 -38.33
N GLN A 302 -33.10 42.51 -37.10
CA GLN A 302 -33.98 43.52 -36.50
C GLN A 302 -33.19 44.46 -35.58
N ALA A 303 -33.02 45.73 -35.96
CA ALA A 303 -32.29 46.73 -35.18
C ALA A 303 -32.78 46.94 -33.73
N SER A 304 -34.00 46.48 -33.40
CA SER A 304 -34.66 46.71 -32.10
C SER A 304 -34.09 45.92 -30.91
N TRP A 305 -33.45 44.77 -31.11
CA TRP A 305 -32.97 43.93 -29.98
C TRP A 305 -31.54 44.28 -29.54
N PHE A 306 -30.74 44.86 -30.44
CA PHE A 306 -29.35 45.27 -30.15
C PHE A 306 -29.32 46.42 -29.14
N GLU A 307 -30.27 47.37 -29.23
CA GLU A 307 -30.44 48.44 -28.23
C GLU A 307 -30.85 47.88 -26.85
N GLN A 308 -31.64 46.80 -26.80
CA GLN A 308 -32.03 46.14 -25.55
C GLN A 308 -30.87 45.39 -24.90
N LEU A 309 -30.01 44.74 -25.69
CA LEU A 309 -28.79 44.10 -25.19
C LEU A 309 -27.75 45.12 -24.72
N GLN A 310 -27.60 46.23 -25.44
CA GLN A 310 -26.73 47.32 -25.03
C GLN A 310 -27.19 47.93 -23.70
N SER A 311 -28.50 48.05 -23.49
CA SER A 311 -29.11 48.43 -22.21
C SER A 311 -28.85 47.41 -21.10
N MET A 312 -29.12 46.11 -21.31
CA MET A 312 -28.90 45.06 -20.30
C MET A 312 -27.42 44.88 -19.93
N VAL A 313 -26.53 44.94 -20.90
CA VAL A 313 -25.08 44.86 -20.69
C VAL A 313 -24.56 46.10 -19.96
N SER A 314 -25.11 47.29 -20.24
CA SER A 314 -24.77 48.51 -19.49
C SER A 314 -25.24 48.47 -18.03
N GLU A 315 -26.36 47.81 -17.74
CA GLU A 315 -26.92 47.67 -16.40
C GLU A 315 -26.14 46.62 -15.57
N PHE A 316 -25.73 45.52 -16.21
CA PHE A 316 -24.89 44.48 -15.59
C PHE A 316 -23.45 44.97 -15.34
N LEU A 317 -22.88 45.72 -16.28
CA LEU A 317 -21.54 46.30 -16.14
C LEU A 317 -21.52 47.54 -15.22
N GLY A 318 -22.59 48.33 -15.17
CA GLY A 318 -22.72 49.47 -14.26
C GLY A 318 -22.72 49.09 -12.78
N ALA A 319 -23.02 47.83 -12.45
CA ALA A 319 -22.94 47.29 -11.10
C ALA A 319 -21.52 46.82 -10.69
N TRP A 320 -20.58 46.63 -11.64
CA TRP A 320 -19.28 46.00 -11.39
C TRP A 320 -18.05 46.64 -12.08
N VAL A 321 -18.21 47.63 -12.98
CA VAL A 321 -17.11 48.32 -13.70
C VAL A 321 -17.45 49.81 -13.96
N PRO A 322 -16.50 50.79 -13.81
CA PRO A 322 -16.76 52.20 -14.10
C PRO A 322 -16.97 52.45 -15.60
N VAL A 323 -18.06 53.14 -15.94
CA VAL A 323 -18.56 53.40 -17.29
C VAL A 323 -17.97 54.71 -17.84
N SER A 324 -17.10 54.65 -18.85
CA SER A 324 -16.71 55.84 -19.63
C SER A 324 -16.66 55.68 -21.15
N GLU A 325 -16.95 54.51 -21.73
CA GLU A 325 -16.77 54.28 -23.19
C GLU A 325 -17.91 53.47 -23.86
N SER A 326 -19.16 53.64 -23.43
CA SER A 326 -20.32 52.88 -23.97
C SER A 326 -20.92 53.43 -25.27
N SER A 327 -20.41 54.54 -25.82
CA SER A 327 -21.11 55.34 -26.84
C SER A 327 -20.67 55.14 -28.30
N GLN A 328 -19.77 54.20 -28.62
CA GLN A 328 -19.15 54.15 -29.97
C GLN A 328 -19.40 52.89 -30.82
N ILE A 329 -20.33 52.00 -30.49
CA ILE A 329 -20.51 50.77 -31.26
C ILE A 329 -21.51 50.98 -32.41
N LYS A 330 -21.03 51.19 -33.64
CA LYS A 330 -21.80 51.07 -34.89
C LYS A 330 -21.06 50.15 -35.89
N ASN A 331 -21.81 49.27 -36.55
CA ASN A 331 -21.41 48.25 -37.54
C ASN A 331 -20.65 47.01 -37.00
N VAL A 332 -21.31 45.84 -37.08
CA VAL A 332 -20.90 44.55 -36.50
C VAL A 332 -21.04 43.43 -37.54
N GLY A 333 -20.35 43.55 -38.68
CA GLY A 333 -20.17 42.43 -39.62
C GLY A 333 -19.01 41.54 -39.15
N SER A 334 -17.81 42.12 -39.07
CA SER A 334 -16.54 41.44 -38.79
C SER A 334 -16.36 40.85 -37.36
N VAL A 335 -17.29 41.11 -36.44
CA VAL A 335 -17.20 40.63 -35.04
C VAL A 335 -17.64 39.17 -34.93
N ARG A 336 -18.48 38.68 -35.84
CA ARG A 336 -19.01 37.32 -35.81
C ARG A 336 -17.93 36.27 -36.10
N ALA A 337 -17.10 36.50 -37.11
CA ALA A 337 -15.99 35.61 -37.43
C ALA A 337 -15.00 35.49 -36.25
N GLN A 338 -14.55 36.60 -35.67
CA GLN A 338 -13.61 36.57 -34.54
C GLN A 338 -14.24 35.93 -33.29
N ALA A 339 -15.53 36.17 -33.05
CA ALA A 339 -16.30 35.49 -32.00
C ALA A 339 -16.23 33.95 -32.15
N VAL A 340 -16.54 33.44 -33.34
CA VAL A 340 -16.49 31.99 -33.61
C VAL A 340 -15.07 31.44 -33.53
N LYS A 341 -14.06 32.20 -33.98
CA LYS A 341 -12.64 31.81 -33.91
C LYS A 341 -12.15 31.54 -32.49
N ASP A 342 -12.35 32.45 -31.53
CA ASP A 342 -11.82 32.17 -30.18
C ASP A 342 -12.59 31.02 -29.48
N VAL A 343 -13.85 30.72 -29.86
CA VAL A 343 -14.55 29.51 -29.35
C VAL A 343 -13.89 28.24 -29.90
N ILE A 344 -13.51 28.25 -31.18
CA ILE A 344 -12.76 27.15 -31.79
C ILE A 344 -11.43 26.98 -31.05
N ASP A 345 -10.70 28.06 -30.81
CA ASP A 345 -9.40 28.00 -30.14
C ASP A 345 -9.52 27.46 -28.70
N ASP A 346 -10.49 27.93 -27.91
CA ASP A 346 -10.77 27.40 -26.57
C ASP A 346 -11.15 25.90 -26.60
N SER A 347 -12.02 25.50 -27.54
CA SER A 347 -12.46 24.10 -27.69
C SER A 347 -11.32 23.17 -28.15
N VAL A 348 -10.36 23.70 -28.92
CA VAL A 348 -9.16 22.95 -29.34
C VAL A 348 -8.26 22.66 -28.14
N ILE A 349 -8.12 23.62 -27.21
CA ILE A 349 -7.34 23.43 -25.98
C ILE A 349 -7.99 22.34 -25.12
N GLU A 350 -9.32 22.41 -24.94
CA GLU A 350 -10.08 21.42 -24.16
C GLU A 350 -9.98 20.00 -24.76
N LEU A 351 -10.12 19.86 -26.09
CA LEU A 351 -9.90 18.59 -26.78
C LEU A 351 -8.47 18.05 -26.59
N LYS A 352 -7.47 18.92 -26.53
CA LYS A 352 -6.08 18.50 -26.35
C LYS A 352 -5.87 17.91 -24.95
N GLU A 353 -6.46 18.51 -23.91
CA GLU A 353 -6.35 18.00 -22.55
C GLU A 353 -7.15 16.69 -22.39
N MET A 354 -8.39 16.63 -22.87
CA MET A 354 -9.17 15.39 -22.87
C MET A 354 -8.45 14.26 -23.60
N LYS A 355 -7.83 14.54 -24.76
CA LYS A 355 -7.06 13.53 -25.50
C LYS A 355 -5.88 12.99 -24.68
N LYS A 356 -5.22 13.85 -23.89
CA LYS A 356 -4.11 13.46 -23.02
C LYS A 356 -4.61 12.59 -21.86
N GLU A 357 -5.70 12.98 -21.19
CA GLU A 357 -6.33 12.18 -20.13
C GLU A 357 -6.75 10.80 -20.64
N LEU A 358 -7.42 10.76 -21.79
CA LEU A 358 -7.86 9.53 -22.45
C LEU A 358 -6.67 8.63 -22.82
N ALA A 359 -5.56 9.21 -23.28
CA ALA A 359 -4.34 8.46 -23.56
C ALA A 359 -3.73 7.85 -22.29
N ILE A 360 -3.73 8.57 -21.16
CA ILE A 360 -3.26 8.08 -19.86
C ILE A 360 -4.17 6.95 -19.36
N ALA A 361 -5.48 7.16 -19.36
CA ALA A 361 -6.46 6.17 -18.89
C ALA A 361 -6.38 4.87 -19.72
N LYS A 362 -6.29 4.99 -21.06
CA LYS A 362 -6.06 3.84 -21.95
C LYS A 362 -4.75 3.13 -21.69
N LYS A 363 -3.68 3.86 -21.39
CA LYS A 363 -2.38 3.26 -21.06
C LYS A 363 -2.49 2.46 -19.76
N SER A 364 -3.12 3.01 -18.72
CA SER A 364 -3.33 2.31 -17.45
C SER A 364 -4.23 1.07 -17.57
N LEU A 365 -5.25 1.11 -18.44
CA LEU A 365 -6.11 -0.05 -18.72
C LEU A 365 -5.42 -1.17 -19.52
N LYS A 366 -4.35 -0.85 -20.25
CA LYS A 366 -3.54 -1.84 -20.98
C LYS A 366 -2.54 -2.56 -20.09
N LEU A 367 -2.16 -1.97 -18.97
CA LEU A 367 -1.32 -2.64 -17.98
C LEU A 367 -2.12 -3.80 -17.39
N ASP A 368 -1.52 -4.97 -17.34
CA ASP A 368 -2.12 -6.24 -16.93
C ASP A 368 -1.39 -6.83 -15.71
N SER A 369 -1.47 -8.15 -15.54
CA SER A 369 -0.81 -8.87 -14.45
C SER A 369 0.70 -8.70 -14.42
N ASP A 370 1.35 -8.40 -15.55
CA ASP A 370 2.81 -8.25 -15.60
C ASP A 370 3.28 -6.99 -14.86
N PHE A 371 2.42 -5.98 -14.74
CA PHE A 371 2.70 -4.77 -13.97
C PHE A 371 2.01 -4.78 -12.60
N TRP A 372 0.74 -5.19 -12.55
CA TRP A 372 -0.06 -5.12 -11.31
C TRP A 372 0.08 -6.35 -10.41
N GLY A 373 0.83 -7.37 -10.84
CA GLY A 373 0.99 -8.63 -10.15
C GLY A 373 -0.21 -9.58 -10.33
N PRO A 374 -0.17 -10.76 -9.68
CA PRO A 374 -1.25 -11.73 -9.71
C PRO A 374 -2.58 -11.11 -9.25
N ASP A 375 -3.68 -11.48 -9.91
CA ASP A 375 -5.02 -10.92 -9.72
C ASP A 375 -5.14 -9.40 -9.95
N GLU A 376 -4.10 -8.76 -10.52
CA GLU A 376 -3.95 -7.31 -10.63
C GLU A 376 -4.09 -6.57 -9.29
N VAL A 377 -3.75 -7.24 -8.18
CA VAL A 377 -3.90 -6.76 -6.81
C VAL A 377 -3.26 -5.38 -6.58
N GLY A 378 -2.19 -5.06 -7.33
CA GLY A 378 -1.50 -3.79 -7.26
C GLY A 378 -2.37 -2.56 -7.55
N ARG A 379 -3.47 -2.70 -8.29
CA ARG A 379 -4.37 -1.56 -8.58
C ARG A 379 -5.01 -0.96 -7.31
N ALA A 380 -5.24 -1.79 -6.29
CA ALA A 380 -5.75 -1.31 -4.99
C ALA A 380 -4.74 -0.43 -4.25
N LEU A 381 -3.46 -0.54 -4.60
CA LEU A 381 -2.34 0.06 -3.86
C LEU A 381 -1.59 1.11 -4.70
N GLU A 382 -2.18 1.57 -5.80
CA GLU A 382 -1.58 2.57 -6.71
C GLU A 382 -1.13 3.84 -5.96
N ASP A 383 -1.92 4.25 -4.96
CA ASP A 383 -1.71 5.49 -4.18
C ASP A 383 -0.92 5.28 -2.88
N ILE A 384 -0.42 4.06 -2.61
CA ILE A 384 0.28 3.78 -1.36
C ILE A 384 1.75 4.18 -1.47
N CYS A 385 2.17 5.06 -0.55
CA CYS A 385 3.56 5.42 -0.33
C CYS A 385 3.99 5.06 1.09
N LEU A 386 5.11 4.36 1.21
CA LEU A 386 5.70 3.93 2.48
C LEU A 386 6.97 4.73 2.75
N THR A 387 7.23 5.02 4.02
CA THR A 387 8.40 5.80 4.42
C THR A 387 9.28 5.03 5.39
N THR A 388 10.60 5.17 5.25
CA THR A 388 11.59 4.68 6.22
C THR A 388 12.77 5.63 6.28
N THR A 389 13.53 5.57 7.36
CA THR A 389 14.79 6.29 7.51
C THR A 389 15.99 5.37 7.31
N THR A 390 17.07 5.89 6.73
CA THR A 390 18.36 5.20 6.71
C THR A 390 19.07 5.37 8.06
N SER A 391 20.09 4.52 8.31
CA SER A 391 21.00 4.68 9.46
C SER A 391 21.71 6.03 9.49
N GLU A 392 21.90 6.66 8.32
CA GLU A 392 22.50 7.98 8.14
C GLU A 392 21.50 9.14 8.32
N GLY A 393 20.24 8.84 8.59
CA GLY A 393 19.19 9.85 8.84
C GLY A 393 18.57 10.46 7.58
N ASN A 394 18.69 9.80 6.42
CA ASN A 394 17.97 10.21 5.21
C ASN A 394 16.58 9.57 5.17
N ASP A 395 15.56 10.35 4.84
CA ASP A 395 14.21 9.85 4.65
C ASP A 395 14.08 9.22 3.26
N ILE A 396 13.41 8.09 3.19
CA ILE A 396 13.10 7.39 1.96
C ILE A 396 11.60 7.25 1.87
N GLU A 397 11.04 7.71 0.76
CA GLU A 397 9.64 7.57 0.40
C GLU A 397 9.54 6.66 -0.82
N VAL A 398 8.74 5.60 -0.71
CA VAL A 398 8.54 4.59 -1.74
C VAL A 398 7.05 4.52 -2.07
N CYS A 399 6.65 5.11 -3.20
CA CYS A 399 5.31 4.88 -3.76
C CYS A 399 5.32 3.62 -4.63
N LEU A 400 4.57 2.58 -4.24
CA LEU A 400 4.71 1.20 -4.78
C LEU A 400 4.61 1.11 -6.31
N PHE A 401 3.69 1.88 -6.91
CA PHE A 401 3.49 1.95 -8.36
C PHE A 401 3.85 3.34 -8.94
N GLY A 402 4.56 4.14 -8.15
CA GLY A 402 4.99 5.48 -8.50
C GLY A 402 6.51 5.61 -8.55
N GLN A 403 7.03 6.65 -7.90
CA GLN A 403 8.46 6.92 -7.78
C GLN A 403 8.95 6.64 -6.36
N ALA A 404 10.20 6.22 -6.25
CA ALA A 404 10.92 6.15 -4.99
C ALA A 404 11.93 7.31 -4.90
N ARG A 405 12.00 7.95 -3.74
CA ARG A 405 12.84 9.11 -3.48
C ARG A 405 13.57 8.95 -2.17
N MET A 406 14.79 9.48 -2.10
CA MET A 406 15.61 9.51 -0.91
C MET A 406 16.15 10.91 -0.71
N GLY A 407 16.12 11.41 0.52
CA GLY A 407 16.68 12.72 0.79
C GLY A 407 16.35 13.28 2.15
N ASN A 408 16.74 14.53 2.32
CA ASN A 408 16.38 15.39 3.44
C ASN A 408 15.83 16.71 2.89
N SER A 409 15.53 17.66 3.78
CA SER A 409 14.98 18.98 3.41
C SER A 409 15.79 19.77 2.38
N ASN A 410 17.08 19.47 2.20
CA ASN A 410 17.99 20.22 1.32
C ASN A 410 18.40 19.45 0.05
N SER A 411 18.31 18.11 0.03
CA SER A 411 18.70 17.31 -1.12
C SER A 411 17.80 16.08 -1.25
N VAL A 412 17.00 16.05 -2.33
CA VAL A 412 16.15 14.91 -2.70
C VAL A 412 16.66 14.33 -4.01
N VAL A 413 16.92 13.02 -4.01
CA VAL A 413 17.32 12.25 -5.19
C VAL A 413 16.26 11.19 -5.51
N SER A 414 16.04 10.96 -6.79
CA SER A 414 15.20 9.87 -7.28
C SER A 414 15.96 8.55 -7.26
N LEU A 415 15.35 7.53 -6.63
CA LEU A 415 15.83 6.14 -6.67
C LEU A 415 15.25 5.37 -7.86
N GLY A 416 14.26 5.93 -8.56
CA GLY A 416 13.69 5.38 -9.78
C GLY A 416 12.17 5.38 -9.81
N THR A 417 11.62 4.86 -10.91
CA THR A 417 10.18 4.65 -11.14
C THR A 417 9.89 3.16 -11.14
N SER A 418 8.78 2.77 -10.51
CA SER A 418 8.35 1.38 -10.40
C SER A 418 8.15 0.71 -11.76
N ARG A 419 8.62 -0.54 -11.88
CA ARG A 419 8.35 -1.44 -13.01
C ARG A 419 7.15 -2.37 -12.77
N GLY A 420 6.46 -2.21 -11.64
CA GLY A 420 5.38 -3.10 -11.22
C GLY A 420 5.87 -4.26 -10.36
N ILE A 421 4.94 -5.17 -10.06
CA ILE A 421 5.16 -6.34 -9.21
C ILE A 421 5.75 -7.48 -10.03
N ARG A 422 6.78 -8.13 -9.47
CA ARG A 422 7.29 -9.43 -9.90
C ARG A 422 7.30 -10.40 -8.73
N GLU A 423 7.15 -11.69 -8.99
CA GLU A 423 7.27 -12.73 -7.98
C GLU A 423 8.65 -13.41 -8.12
N GLU A 424 9.39 -13.51 -7.03
CA GLU A 424 10.72 -14.11 -6.99
C GLU A 424 10.83 -15.01 -5.76
N LYS A 425 10.87 -16.34 -5.96
CA LYS A 425 10.99 -17.35 -4.88
C LYS A 425 9.97 -17.16 -3.75
N GLY A 426 8.69 -16.98 -4.09
CA GLY A 426 7.62 -16.78 -3.09
C GLY A 426 7.56 -15.37 -2.47
N HIS A 427 8.43 -14.45 -2.90
CA HIS A 427 8.42 -13.06 -2.44
C HIS A 427 7.88 -12.13 -3.52
N ILE A 428 7.26 -11.03 -3.09
CA ILE A 428 6.86 -9.96 -4.00
C ILE A 428 7.99 -8.94 -4.11
N VAL A 429 8.42 -8.68 -5.33
CA VAL A 429 9.52 -7.78 -5.64
C VAL A 429 9.03 -6.63 -6.51
N ILE A 430 9.38 -5.41 -6.14
CA ILE A 430 9.13 -4.20 -6.93
C ILE A 430 10.46 -3.54 -7.25
N ASP A 431 10.78 -3.44 -8.53
CA ASP A 431 12.00 -2.76 -8.99
C ASP A 431 11.70 -1.32 -9.37
N PHE A 432 12.54 -0.41 -8.91
CA PHE A 432 12.57 1.00 -9.28
C PHE A 432 13.82 1.26 -10.10
N VAL A 433 13.61 1.77 -11.32
CA VAL A 433 14.69 2.00 -12.30
C VAL A 433 14.70 3.44 -12.80
N SER A 434 15.79 3.82 -13.49
CA SER A 434 15.94 5.15 -14.08
C SER A 434 15.87 6.28 -13.04
N GLY A 435 16.50 6.06 -11.88
CA GLY A 435 16.73 7.11 -10.89
C GLY A 435 17.78 8.13 -11.32
N ASP A 436 18.04 9.09 -10.44
CA ASP A 436 18.99 10.16 -10.72
C ASP A 436 20.42 9.62 -10.90
N PRO A 437 21.21 10.21 -11.81
CA PRO A 437 22.56 9.75 -12.08
C PRO A 437 23.43 9.82 -10.82
N CYS A 438 24.15 8.74 -10.60
CA CYS A 438 25.13 8.59 -9.55
C CYS A 438 26.50 9.12 -9.99
N VAL A 439 27.37 9.42 -9.03
CA VAL A 439 28.76 9.86 -9.28
C VAL A 439 29.53 8.81 -10.09
N TYR A 440 29.16 7.54 -9.96
CA TYR A 440 29.77 6.41 -10.67
C TYR A 440 29.23 6.22 -12.11
N GLY A 441 28.41 7.14 -12.63
CA GLY A 441 27.95 7.13 -14.02
C GLY A 441 26.80 6.16 -14.33
N ILE A 442 26.25 5.49 -13.31
CA ILE A 442 25.04 4.68 -13.42
C ILE A 442 23.82 5.44 -12.87
N SER A 443 22.61 5.07 -13.29
CA SER A 443 21.38 5.57 -12.67
C SER A 443 21.13 4.85 -11.35
N ARG A 444 20.69 5.57 -10.31
CA ARG A 444 20.24 4.95 -9.06
C ARG A 444 19.10 3.97 -9.32
N THR A 445 19.12 2.87 -8.56
CA THR A 445 18.06 1.86 -8.59
C THR A 445 17.71 1.42 -7.17
N LEU A 446 16.47 1.00 -6.99
CA LEU A 446 15.99 0.43 -5.73
C LEU A 446 15.22 -0.86 -6.02
N LYS A 447 15.47 -1.90 -5.24
CA LYS A 447 14.65 -3.11 -5.19
C LYS A 447 13.95 -3.17 -3.84
N VAL A 448 12.63 -3.33 -3.85
CA VAL A 448 11.84 -3.55 -2.63
C VAL A 448 11.34 -4.99 -2.64
N VAL A 449 11.63 -5.73 -1.58
CA VAL A 449 11.24 -7.12 -1.40
C VAL A 449 10.27 -7.20 -0.23
N PHE A 450 9.07 -7.72 -0.48
CA PHE A 450 8.03 -7.92 0.51
C PHE A 450 7.87 -9.40 0.83
N GLU A 451 8.03 -9.71 2.11
CA GLU A 451 7.58 -10.95 2.73
C GLU A 451 6.10 -10.85 3.12
N CYS A 452 5.44 -12.00 3.32
CA CYS A 452 4.07 -12.02 3.81
C CYS A 452 3.98 -11.41 5.22
N GLY A 453 3.13 -10.40 5.36
CA GLY A 453 2.74 -9.83 6.65
C GLY A 453 1.35 -9.21 6.58
N ASP A 454 0.79 -8.84 7.73
CA ASP A 454 -0.53 -8.20 7.82
C ASP A 454 -0.47 -6.66 7.78
N VAL A 455 0.73 -6.08 7.71
CA VAL A 455 0.97 -4.63 7.65
C VAL A 455 1.94 -4.32 6.51
N HIS A 456 1.75 -3.18 5.85
CA HIS A 456 2.74 -2.64 4.89
C HIS A 456 3.83 -1.91 5.65
N GLN A 457 5.03 -2.47 5.69
CA GLN A 457 6.15 -1.88 6.43
C GLN A 457 7.47 -2.13 5.71
N LEU A 458 8.33 -1.11 5.71
CA LEU A 458 9.72 -1.24 5.30
C LEU A 458 10.56 -1.51 6.56
N ASN A 459 11.25 -2.64 6.60
CA ASN A 459 11.92 -3.13 7.81
C ASN A 459 13.40 -2.80 7.82
N SER A 460 14.07 -2.97 6.67
CA SER A 460 15.50 -2.71 6.56
C SER A 460 15.86 -2.19 5.18
N ILE A 461 16.90 -1.37 5.14
CA ILE A 461 17.52 -0.89 3.92
C ILE A 461 18.99 -1.25 3.90
N SER A 462 19.50 -1.61 2.73
CA SER A 462 20.91 -1.88 2.49
C SER A 462 21.33 -1.38 1.11
N GLU A 463 22.49 -0.73 1.03
CA GLU A 463 23.16 -0.43 -0.23
C GLU A 463 24.07 -1.61 -0.56
N VAL A 464 23.64 -2.46 -1.50
CA VAL A 464 24.34 -3.72 -1.84
C VAL A 464 25.45 -3.50 -2.86
N ASP A 465 25.32 -2.45 -3.67
CA ASP A 465 26.35 -1.94 -4.58
C ASP A 465 26.17 -0.43 -4.69
N ALA A 466 27.18 0.27 -5.19
CA ALA A 466 27.17 1.74 -5.27
C ALA A 466 25.92 2.22 -6.03
N CYS A 467 25.06 3.01 -5.38
CA CYS A 467 23.79 3.50 -5.94
C CYS A 467 22.74 2.41 -6.28
N VAL A 468 22.88 1.21 -5.72
CA VAL A 468 21.91 0.11 -5.81
C VAL A 468 21.42 -0.24 -4.41
N TYR A 469 20.15 0.09 -4.16
CA TYR A 469 19.53 -0.08 -2.84
C TYR A 469 18.60 -1.29 -2.84
N VAL A 470 18.55 -2.00 -1.72
CA VAL A 470 17.59 -3.07 -1.44
C VAL A 470 16.87 -2.73 -0.14
N ILE A 471 15.54 -2.77 -0.16
CA ILE A 471 14.69 -2.64 1.01
C ILE A 471 13.93 -3.94 1.22
N ASN A 472 14.02 -4.51 2.42
CA ASN A 472 13.19 -5.63 2.83
C ASN A 472 12.05 -5.12 3.71
N GLY A 473 10.86 -5.66 3.50
CA GLY A 473 9.65 -5.24 4.20
C GLY A 473 8.64 -6.36 4.33
N THR A 474 7.57 -6.07 5.03
CA THR A 474 6.39 -6.94 5.13
C THR A 474 5.22 -6.29 4.41
N SER A 475 4.37 -7.10 3.78
CA SER A 475 3.14 -6.62 3.14
C SER A 475 2.14 -7.75 2.96
N PRO A 476 0.83 -7.46 3.07
CA PRO A 476 -0.23 -8.38 2.65
C PRO A 476 -0.08 -8.84 1.19
N LEU A 477 0.61 -8.07 0.33
CA LEU A 477 0.92 -8.48 -1.04
C LEU A 477 1.70 -9.79 -1.10
N GLY A 478 2.63 -10.00 -0.17
CA GLY A 478 3.46 -11.20 -0.06
C GLY A 478 2.68 -12.44 0.36
N CYS A 479 1.44 -12.29 0.84
CA CYS A 479 0.62 -13.40 1.32
C CYS A 479 -0.16 -14.10 0.20
N ALA A 480 0.52 -14.46 -0.89
CA ALA A 480 -0.04 -15.31 -1.92
C ALA A 480 -0.45 -16.67 -1.33
N PRO A 481 -1.41 -17.40 -1.95
CA PRO A 481 -1.77 -18.74 -1.49
C PRO A 481 -0.53 -19.65 -1.58
N VAL A 482 0.08 -19.91 -0.43
CA VAL A 482 1.19 -20.84 -0.26
C VAL A 482 0.76 -22.18 -0.86
N ALA A 483 1.48 -22.68 -1.85
CA ALA A 483 1.33 -24.07 -2.27
C ALA A 483 1.62 -24.94 -1.04
N ALA A 484 0.79 -25.95 -0.76
CA ALA A 484 0.76 -26.68 0.51
C ALA A 484 2.09 -27.31 1.00
N HIS A 485 3.17 -27.19 0.23
CA HIS A 485 4.50 -27.72 0.48
C HIS A 485 5.47 -26.74 1.20
N GLU A 486 5.14 -25.44 1.35
CA GLU A 486 6.09 -24.44 1.89
C GLU A 486 5.76 -23.96 3.31
N LEU A 487 4.95 -24.71 4.07
CA LEU A 487 4.74 -24.40 5.49
C LEU A 487 6.02 -24.72 6.28
N PRO A 488 6.57 -23.79 7.09
CA PRO A 488 7.71 -24.08 7.94
C PRO A 488 7.30 -25.15 8.95
N GLY A 489 7.87 -26.35 8.80
CA GLY A 489 7.58 -27.52 9.64
C GLY A 489 7.36 -28.84 8.89
N SER A 490 7.50 -28.89 7.56
CA SER A 490 7.42 -30.18 6.81
C SER A 490 8.75 -30.91 6.61
N ASP A 491 9.89 -30.30 6.93
CA ASP A 491 11.21 -30.95 6.79
C ASP A 491 11.83 -31.23 8.16
N ILE A 492 11.20 -32.11 8.93
CA ILE A 492 11.90 -32.96 9.89
C ILE A 492 11.31 -34.35 9.72
N HIS A 493 11.96 -35.15 8.89
CA HIS A 493 12.24 -36.57 9.06
C HIS A 493 12.61 -37.18 7.70
N ASP A 494 13.55 -38.11 7.78
CA ASP A 494 14.07 -38.97 6.74
C ASP A 494 15.04 -38.31 5.75
N GLU A 495 16.31 -38.22 6.15
CA GLU A 495 17.39 -38.75 5.31
C GLU A 495 18.66 -39.09 6.14
N LEU A 496 18.83 -40.41 6.31
CA LEU A 496 20.03 -41.24 6.55
C LEU A 496 20.79 -41.21 7.89
#